data_AF-A0A7S0ESL1-F1
#
_entry.id   AF-A0A7S0ESL1-F1
#
_cell.length_a   1.000
_cell.length_b   1.000
_cell.length_c   1.000
_cell.angle_alpha   90.00
_cell.angle_beta   90.00
_cell.angle_gamma   90.00
#
_symmetry.space_group_name_H-M   'P 1'
#
loop_
_entity.id
_entity.type
_entity.pdbx_description
1 polymer ?
#
loop_
_entity_poly.entity_id
_entity_poly.type
_entity_poly.pdbx_seq_one_letter_code
_entity_poly.pdbx_strand_id
1 'polypeptide(L)'
;WRESMLRLSRQRAKSQLTENDNDQSLFNQIVHGGDVTDSLVGSLASQLKALGLPELDKSKHKEIASRTRRIFRTRASGRPCLPTETCAPVPFTFATLPIRPFSSGHTWFNQGVQEMEGHELPQHTPVNVHFTFQFGDTPKYPHGKRQRAREAGLWAVDPPEYFTQGVYVALRGPAYTAAEQASVYRRFPEWSPQRHMFMDAPQRQAVRDLLGLASTFDDPSRRGVTILPKFHCHCDRYWNFLSKCRIPFVPKMKLPFGCPMDSLYLTDRWNDKGVLYREHAFLANSNVPRALRDNAVLLTVADEGADLTNVINNATHVEVPYGMPMSDVKAAVLAANPAVRVLEVTAPHLRRLCRWLGSTQKQKAFNTLTRYVLTESSRYCPNEDHGGYGAPGFNWQNPFTAYNCTWGFRAPAEYPEQRSCGANDPGTMGFGVTGSATPPVGPTLEERTNSTTCPRQMLCDHNVNPDGRVTREITRCNIEGYNGLSPQFKPIADAMLRGMPNGRCPYPPLDVAGPGPGFDRSAHWVGPASAVTTGL
;
A
#
# COMPACT_ATOMS: atom_id res chain seq x y z
N TRP A 1 9.30 34.79 0.08
CA TRP A 1 8.83 33.87 1.15
C TRP A 1 9.97 33.02 1.73
N ARG A 2 10.61 32.13 0.95
CA ARG A 2 11.67 31.23 1.42
C ARG A 2 12.85 31.96 2.07
N GLU A 3 13.33 33.05 1.45
CA GLU A 3 14.36 33.93 2.03
C GLU A 3 13.92 34.54 3.37
N SER A 4 12.66 34.97 3.47
CA SER A 4 12.09 35.52 4.71
C SER A 4 12.05 34.46 5.81
N MET A 5 11.73 33.21 5.46
CA MET A 5 11.74 32.07 6.39
C MET A 5 13.17 31.75 6.85
N LEU A 6 14.13 31.65 5.93
CA LEU A 6 15.54 31.43 6.26
C LEU A 6 16.09 32.55 7.17
N ARG A 7 15.72 33.81 6.90
CA ARG A 7 16.09 34.96 7.74
C ARG A 7 15.50 34.85 9.16
N LEU A 8 14.22 34.46 9.27
CA LEU A 8 13.55 34.27 10.57
C LEU A 8 14.14 33.08 11.35
N SER A 9 14.51 31.98 10.68
CA SER A 9 15.18 30.84 11.32
C SER A 9 16.53 31.25 11.91
N ARG A 10 17.34 31.99 11.13
CA ARG A 10 18.64 32.52 11.59
C ARG A 10 18.49 33.43 12.81
N GLN A 11 17.42 34.23 12.86
CA GLN A 11 17.12 35.12 14.00
C GLN A 11 16.68 34.38 15.27
N ARG A 12 16.10 33.17 15.16
CA ARG A 12 15.64 32.36 16.30
C ARG A 12 16.73 31.46 16.92
N ALA A 13 18.00 31.68 16.59
CA ALA A 13 19.17 30.92 17.08
C ALA A 13 19.13 29.39 16.82
N LYS A 14 18.22 28.91 15.94
CA LYS A 14 18.24 27.54 15.41
C LYS A 14 19.06 27.55 14.11
N SER A 15 20.37 27.43 14.23
CA SER A 15 21.38 27.68 13.18
C SER A 15 21.51 26.61 12.09
N GLN A 16 20.60 25.63 12.01
CA GLN A 16 20.82 24.44 11.17
C GLN A 16 20.02 24.42 9.86
N LEU A 17 19.15 25.41 9.61
CA LEU A 17 18.37 25.44 8.36
C LEU A 17 19.12 26.14 7.22
N THR A 18 19.26 25.42 6.12
CA THR A 18 19.91 25.81 4.87
C THR A 18 18.89 25.94 3.74
N GLU A 19 19.34 26.44 2.59
CA GLU A 19 18.52 26.47 1.37
C GLU A 19 18.11 25.08 0.87
N ASN A 20 18.70 24.00 1.37
CA ASN A 20 18.39 22.63 0.98
C ASN A 20 17.31 21.98 1.86
N ASP A 21 16.88 22.63 2.94
CA ASP A 21 15.79 22.12 3.76
C ASP A 21 14.45 22.24 3.03
N ASN A 22 13.60 21.22 3.17
CA ASN A 22 12.28 21.27 2.55
C ASN A 22 11.42 22.38 3.21
N ASP A 23 10.48 22.93 2.45
CA ASP A 23 9.64 24.05 2.89
C ASP A 23 8.80 23.72 4.12
N GLN A 24 8.50 22.43 4.34
CA GLN A 24 7.76 21.95 5.50
C GLN A 24 8.58 22.01 6.80
N SER A 25 9.87 21.70 6.75
CA SER A 25 10.81 21.85 7.86
C SER A 25 11.01 23.32 8.22
N LEU A 26 11.16 24.18 7.21
CA LEU A 26 11.19 25.64 7.36
C LEU A 26 9.91 26.16 8.02
N PHE A 27 8.75 25.70 7.56
CA PHE A 27 7.45 26.07 8.11
C PHE A 27 7.31 25.62 9.57
N ASN A 28 7.56 24.34 9.88
CA ASN A 28 7.36 23.78 11.21
C ASN A 28 8.23 24.43 12.29
N GLN A 29 9.45 24.88 11.96
CA GLN A 29 10.34 25.52 12.95
C GLN A 29 9.99 27.00 13.23
N ILE A 30 9.36 27.66 12.26
CA ILE A 30 9.01 29.08 12.35
C ILE A 30 7.59 29.25 12.89
N VAL A 31 6.67 28.36 12.52
CA VAL A 31 5.27 28.35 12.99
C VAL A 31 5.19 27.66 14.37
N HIS A 32 5.92 28.20 15.33
CA HIS A 32 5.47 28.23 16.71
C HIS A 32 4.72 29.56 16.88
N GLY A 33 3.45 29.56 16.47
CA GLY A 33 2.57 30.72 16.57
C GLY A 33 2.12 30.98 18.01
N GLY A 34 1.61 32.19 18.25
CA GLY A 34 0.85 32.50 19.47
C GLY A 34 -0.57 31.95 19.34
N ASP A 35 -1.23 31.71 20.48
CA ASP A 35 -2.64 31.35 20.47
C ASP A 35 -3.47 32.53 19.93
N VAL A 36 -4.52 32.22 19.16
CA VAL A 36 -5.52 33.21 18.75
C VAL A 36 -6.17 33.78 20.00
N THR A 37 -6.03 35.09 20.21
CA THR A 37 -6.61 35.80 21.35
C THR A 37 -8.08 36.11 21.10
N ASP A 38 -8.86 36.27 22.18
CA ASP A 38 -10.27 36.66 22.10
C ASP A 38 -10.49 37.96 21.30
N SER A 39 -9.51 38.87 21.35
CA SER A 39 -9.51 40.10 20.54
C SER A 39 -9.46 39.82 19.03
N LEU A 40 -8.62 38.86 18.61
CA LEU A 40 -8.52 38.47 17.21
C LEU A 40 -9.81 37.78 16.72
N VAL A 41 -10.43 36.95 17.58
CA VAL A 41 -11.73 36.33 17.31
C VAL A 41 -12.83 37.36 17.17
N GLY A 42 -12.84 38.39 18.03
CA GLY A 42 -13.78 39.51 17.94
C GLY A 42 -13.64 40.30 16.64
N SER A 43 -12.39 40.51 16.19
CA SER A 43 -12.10 41.16 14.90
C SER A 43 -12.59 40.32 13.71
N LEU A 44 -12.33 39.00 13.73
CA LEU A 44 -12.82 38.09 12.69
C LEU A 44 -14.35 38.05 12.62
N ALA A 45 -15.05 37.98 13.76
CA ALA A 45 -16.51 38.00 13.79
C ALA A 45 -17.07 39.29 13.16
N SER A 46 -16.42 40.43 13.43
CA SER A 46 -16.79 41.72 12.84
C SER A 46 -16.56 41.75 11.32
N GLN A 47 -15.47 41.16 10.84
CA GLN A 47 -15.18 41.04 9.41
C GLN A 47 -16.17 40.12 8.68
N LEU A 48 -16.49 38.96 9.24
CA LEU A 48 -17.48 38.04 8.67
C LEU A 48 -18.85 38.72 8.55
N LYS A 49 -19.26 39.44 9.59
CA LYS A 49 -20.49 40.25 9.56
C LYS A 49 -20.45 41.32 8.46
N ALA A 50 -19.32 42.02 8.28
CA ALA A 50 -19.16 43.00 7.22
C ALA A 50 -19.22 42.39 5.81
N LEU A 51 -18.87 41.11 5.66
CA LEU A 51 -18.97 40.34 4.42
C LEU A 51 -20.36 39.69 4.22
N GLY A 52 -21.33 39.92 5.13
CA GLY A 52 -22.64 39.27 5.08
C GLY A 52 -22.60 37.77 5.37
N LEU A 53 -21.52 37.28 5.98
CA LEU A 53 -21.35 35.88 6.36
C LEU A 53 -21.89 35.61 7.76
N PRO A 54 -22.27 34.35 8.08
CA PRO A 54 -22.80 34.00 9.40
C PRO A 54 -21.89 34.43 10.54
N GLU A 55 -22.48 34.89 11.64
CA GLU A 55 -21.73 35.30 12.82
C GLU A 55 -20.98 34.11 13.43
N LEU A 56 -19.72 34.32 13.78
CA LEU A 56 -18.89 33.29 14.40
C LEU A 56 -19.41 32.99 15.82
N ASP A 57 -19.80 31.75 16.08
CA ASP A 57 -20.11 31.28 17.43
C ASP A 57 -18.83 31.30 18.29
N LYS A 58 -18.72 32.34 19.12
CA LYS A 58 -17.56 32.56 20.00
C LYS A 58 -17.47 31.51 21.12
N SER A 59 -18.58 30.85 21.49
CA SER A 59 -18.51 29.77 22.48
C SER A 59 -17.86 28.51 21.90
N LYS A 60 -18.14 28.19 20.63
CA LYS A 60 -17.46 27.09 19.93
C LYS A 60 -15.97 27.32 19.73
N HIS A 61 -15.53 28.59 19.68
CA HIS A 61 -14.11 28.88 19.67
C HIS A 61 -13.45 28.19 20.85
N LYS A 62 -13.96 28.36 22.08
CA LYS A 62 -13.38 27.80 23.33
C LYS A 62 -13.27 26.27 23.36
N GLU A 63 -14.03 25.55 22.54
CA GLU A 63 -14.02 24.08 22.47
C GLU A 63 -12.86 23.50 21.64
N ILE A 64 -12.25 24.29 20.75
CA ILE A 64 -11.18 23.82 19.85
C ILE A 64 -9.85 23.70 20.62
N ALA A 65 -9.00 22.68 20.49
CA ALA A 65 -7.75 22.68 21.28
C ALA A 65 -6.85 23.91 20.97
N SER A 66 -6.30 24.61 21.98
CA SER A 66 -5.48 25.83 21.77
C SER A 66 -4.34 25.62 20.77
N ARG A 67 -3.68 24.45 20.84
CA ARG A 67 -2.64 24.01 19.90
C ARG A 67 -3.07 23.98 18.42
N THR A 68 -4.37 23.88 18.13
CA THR A 68 -4.94 23.85 16.77
C THR A 68 -5.45 25.22 16.30
N ARG A 69 -5.41 26.24 17.17
CA ARG A 69 -5.82 27.62 16.87
C ARG A 69 -4.63 28.56 16.80
N ARG A 70 -3.43 28.05 16.46
CA ARG A 70 -2.21 28.87 16.45
C ARG A 70 -2.07 29.59 15.13
N ILE A 71 -1.90 30.90 15.22
CA ILE A 71 -1.63 31.75 14.08
C ILE A 71 -0.25 32.37 14.27
N PHE A 72 0.59 32.27 13.24
CA PHE A 72 1.86 32.96 13.19
C PHE A 72 1.72 34.18 12.30
N ARG A 73 1.90 35.38 12.87
CA ARG A 73 1.96 36.63 12.13
C ARG A 73 3.40 37.14 12.17
N THR A 74 3.97 37.39 11.00
CA THR A 74 5.31 37.99 10.94
C THR A 74 5.27 39.46 11.29
N ARG A 75 6.42 39.97 11.77
CA ARG A 75 6.66 41.40 11.77
C ARG A 75 6.68 41.89 10.32
N ALA A 76 6.30 43.14 10.08
CA ALA A 76 6.38 43.75 8.76
C ALA A 76 7.86 43.86 8.34
N SER A 77 8.36 42.84 7.64
CA SER A 77 9.79 42.74 7.31
C SER A 77 10.07 42.18 5.93
N GLY A 78 9.05 41.77 5.17
CA GLY A 78 9.18 41.28 3.80
C GLY A 78 8.52 42.24 2.82
N ARG A 79 9.21 42.58 1.73
CA ARG A 79 8.58 43.18 0.54
C ARG A 79 7.88 42.02 -0.20
N PRO A 80 6.54 42.01 -0.28
CA PRO A 80 5.80 40.85 -0.78
C PRO A 80 5.84 40.70 -2.31
N CYS A 81 6.51 41.61 -3.01
CA CYS A 81 6.48 41.67 -4.46
C CYS A 81 7.79 41.22 -5.11
N LEU A 82 7.71 41.01 -6.43
CA LEU A 82 8.84 40.58 -7.24
C LEU A 82 10.00 41.58 -7.13
N PRO A 83 11.25 41.18 -7.41
CA PRO A 83 12.41 42.08 -7.34
C PRO A 83 12.27 43.35 -8.20
N THR A 84 11.42 43.31 -9.21
CA THR A 84 11.09 44.40 -10.14
C THR A 84 10.02 45.37 -9.61
N GLU A 85 9.39 45.08 -8.47
CA GLU A 85 8.27 45.84 -7.93
C GLU A 85 8.65 46.52 -6.60
N THR A 86 8.11 47.71 -6.36
CA THR A 86 8.29 48.46 -5.11
C THR A 86 7.03 48.39 -4.27
N CYS A 87 7.09 47.69 -3.13
CA CYS A 87 5.95 47.56 -2.23
C CYS A 87 6.35 47.82 -0.79
N ALA A 88 5.41 48.39 -0.04
CA ALA A 88 5.54 48.53 1.39
C ALA A 88 5.70 47.15 2.05
N PRO A 89 6.54 47.03 3.10
CA PRO A 89 6.59 45.82 3.89
C PRO A 89 5.23 45.52 4.49
N VAL A 90 4.71 44.31 4.24
CA VAL A 90 3.45 43.86 4.84
C VAL A 90 3.71 42.68 5.78
N PRO A 91 2.99 42.61 6.92
CA PRO A 91 2.97 41.40 7.72
C PRO A 91 2.23 40.29 6.96
N PHE A 92 2.71 39.07 7.09
CA PHE A 92 2.05 37.88 6.53
C PHE A 92 1.67 36.92 7.66
N THR A 93 0.55 36.24 7.46
CA THR A 93 -0.09 35.39 8.47
C THR A 93 -0.13 33.94 8.00
N PHE A 94 0.24 33.01 8.87
CA PHE A 94 0.11 31.57 8.67
C PHE A 94 -0.79 30.98 9.74
N ALA A 95 -1.64 30.05 9.34
CA ALA A 95 -2.49 29.29 10.22
C ALA A 95 -2.50 27.82 9.80
N THR A 96 -2.81 26.93 10.73
CA THR A 96 -3.13 25.54 10.39
C THR A 96 -4.52 25.48 9.79
N LEU A 97 -4.64 24.87 8.61
CA LEU A 97 -5.94 24.65 7.97
C LEU A 97 -6.66 23.45 8.60
N PRO A 98 -8.00 23.46 8.67
CA PRO A 98 -8.77 22.33 9.19
C PRO A 98 -8.56 21.10 8.28
N ILE A 99 -8.30 19.95 8.91
CA ILE A 99 -7.86 18.74 8.20
C ILE A 99 -8.91 18.18 7.23
N ARG A 100 -10.21 18.33 7.53
CA ARG A 100 -11.30 17.78 6.70
C ARG A 100 -11.38 18.53 5.35
N PRO A 101 -11.51 19.87 5.30
CA PRO A 101 -11.54 20.59 4.03
C PRO A 101 -10.18 20.67 3.32
N PHE A 102 -9.06 20.57 4.05
CA PHE A 102 -7.70 20.67 3.52
C PHE A 102 -6.90 19.43 3.90
N SER A 103 -7.25 18.32 3.27
CA SER A 103 -6.66 17.02 3.58
C SER A 103 -5.28 16.86 2.98
N SER A 104 -4.40 16.15 3.68
CA SER A 104 -3.19 15.56 3.10
C SER A 104 -3.49 14.21 2.46
N GLY A 105 -2.54 13.67 1.72
CA GLY A 105 -2.73 12.38 1.08
C GLY A 105 -2.86 11.26 2.11
N HIS A 106 -2.11 11.30 3.21
CA HIS A 106 -2.28 10.31 4.28
C HIS A 106 -3.66 10.39 4.95
N THR A 107 -4.19 11.61 5.16
CA THR A 107 -5.50 11.77 5.83
C THR A 107 -6.65 11.37 4.93
N TRP A 108 -6.57 11.70 3.64
CA TRP A 108 -7.59 11.35 2.66
C TRP A 108 -7.54 9.87 2.26
N PHE A 109 -6.37 9.37 1.83
CA PHE A 109 -6.28 8.05 1.21
C PHE A 109 -6.06 6.90 2.21
N ASN A 110 -5.43 7.14 3.37
CA ASN A 110 -5.17 6.08 4.34
C ASN A 110 -6.13 6.15 5.53
N GLN A 111 -6.31 7.33 6.13
CA GLN A 111 -7.20 7.50 7.27
C GLN A 111 -8.69 7.61 6.88
N GLY A 112 -8.99 7.83 5.60
CA GLY A 112 -10.37 7.87 5.09
C GLY A 112 -11.20 8.97 5.74
N VAL A 113 -10.69 10.20 5.85
CA VAL A 113 -11.46 11.31 6.47
C VAL A 113 -12.81 11.58 5.81
N GLN A 114 -12.95 11.20 4.54
CA GLN A 114 -14.19 11.23 3.76
C GLN A 114 -15.21 10.16 4.18
N GLU A 115 -14.76 9.11 4.86
CA GLU A 115 -15.60 8.04 5.39
C GLU A 115 -15.96 8.29 6.87
N MET A 116 -15.46 9.38 7.47
CA MET A 116 -15.75 9.72 8.86
C MET A 116 -17.12 10.38 9.01
N GLU A 117 -17.78 10.10 10.14
CA GLU A 117 -19.06 10.72 10.50
C GLU A 117 -19.02 12.26 10.39
N GLY A 118 -20.08 12.81 9.80
CA GLY A 118 -20.23 14.24 9.55
C GLY A 118 -19.55 14.73 8.29
N HIS A 119 -18.88 13.90 7.48
CA HIS A 119 -18.23 14.34 6.24
C HIS A 119 -19.23 14.95 5.24
N GLU A 120 -20.48 14.49 5.25
CA GLU A 120 -21.59 14.99 4.46
C GLU A 120 -21.97 16.45 4.76
N LEU A 121 -21.51 16.99 5.89
CA LEU A 121 -21.78 18.38 6.27
C LEU A 121 -20.98 19.34 5.38
N PRO A 122 -21.59 20.43 4.88
CA PRO A 122 -20.93 21.36 3.94
C PRO A 122 -19.58 21.90 4.40
N GLN A 123 -19.39 22.12 5.71
CA GLN A 123 -18.13 22.58 6.29
C GLN A 123 -17.00 21.54 6.30
N HIS A 124 -17.29 20.28 5.95
CA HIS A 124 -16.34 19.18 5.87
C HIS A 124 -16.06 18.73 4.44
N THR A 125 -16.78 19.30 3.46
CA THR A 125 -16.52 19.09 2.02
C THR A 125 -15.06 19.42 1.72
N PRO A 126 -14.34 18.53 1.01
CA PRO A 126 -12.94 18.78 0.66
C PRO A 126 -12.86 19.97 -0.31
N VAL A 127 -12.09 20.98 0.07
CA VAL A 127 -11.68 22.07 -0.83
C VAL A 127 -10.38 21.68 -1.53
N ASN A 128 -9.50 20.96 -0.82
CA ASN A 128 -8.23 20.51 -1.35
C ASN A 128 -7.82 19.16 -0.75
N VAL A 129 -7.25 18.31 -1.60
CA VAL A 129 -6.49 17.13 -1.20
C VAL A 129 -5.06 17.32 -1.71
N HIS A 130 -4.10 17.47 -0.79
CA HIS A 130 -2.69 17.57 -1.12
C HIS A 130 -2.08 16.18 -1.24
N PHE A 131 -1.61 15.80 -2.43
CA PHE A 131 -1.10 14.46 -2.71
C PHE A 131 0.32 14.29 -2.14
N THR A 132 0.38 13.88 -0.88
CA THR A 132 1.56 13.42 -0.14
C THR A 132 1.45 11.95 0.29
N PHE A 133 2.59 11.32 0.58
CA PHE A 133 2.66 9.88 0.94
C PHE A 133 2.15 8.94 -0.16
N GLN A 134 2.48 9.25 -1.41
CA GLN A 134 2.29 8.40 -2.59
C GLN A 134 3.59 7.75 -3.03
N PHE A 135 3.48 6.65 -3.77
CA PHE A 135 4.60 5.84 -4.22
C PHE A 135 4.45 5.47 -5.69
N GLY A 136 5.54 5.02 -6.33
CA GLY A 136 5.52 4.58 -7.72
C GLY A 136 5.45 5.70 -8.77
N ASP A 137 5.67 6.97 -8.39
CA ASP A 137 5.93 8.05 -9.34
C ASP A 137 7.36 7.93 -9.91
N THR A 138 7.55 8.35 -11.16
CA THR A 138 8.88 8.52 -11.76
C THR A 138 9.20 10.01 -11.91
N PRO A 139 10.48 10.39 -12.12
CA PRO A 139 10.82 11.79 -12.42
C PRO A 139 10.10 12.36 -13.65
N LYS A 140 9.64 11.49 -14.55
CA LYS A 140 8.99 11.87 -15.82
C LYS A 140 7.47 11.86 -15.74
N TYR A 141 6.88 11.09 -14.82
CA TYR A 141 5.43 10.87 -14.83
C TYR A 141 4.86 10.48 -13.45
N PRO A 142 3.74 11.10 -13.01
CA PRO A 142 3.15 10.89 -11.69
C PRO A 142 2.16 9.70 -11.66
N HIS A 143 2.67 8.48 -11.88
CA HIS A 143 1.84 7.27 -11.98
C HIS A 143 1.02 7.00 -10.71
N GLY A 144 1.65 7.07 -9.53
CA GLY A 144 1.01 6.77 -8.25
C GLY A 144 -0.04 7.80 -7.87
N LYS A 145 0.28 9.09 -8.04
CA LYS A 145 -0.70 10.18 -7.81
C LYS A 145 -1.92 10.04 -8.70
N ARG A 146 -1.72 9.77 -9.99
CA ARG A 146 -2.84 9.60 -10.94
C ARG A 146 -3.72 8.42 -10.54
N GLN A 147 -3.11 7.28 -10.22
CA GLN A 147 -3.86 6.09 -9.84
C GLN A 147 -4.65 6.31 -8.54
N ARG A 148 -4.04 6.94 -7.56
CA ARG A 148 -4.68 7.31 -6.30
C ARG A 148 -5.83 8.30 -6.48
N ALA A 149 -5.69 9.26 -7.40
CA ALA A 149 -6.79 10.16 -7.75
C ALA A 149 -7.98 9.42 -8.37
N ARG A 150 -7.73 8.42 -9.23
CA ARG A 150 -8.79 7.57 -9.81
C ARG A 150 -9.50 6.74 -8.76
N GLU A 151 -8.74 6.08 -7.89
CA GLU A 151 -9.28 5.27 -6.79
C GLU A 151 -10.22 6.06 -5.87
N ALA A 152 -9.97 7.36 -5.69
CA ALA A 152 -10.83 8.25 -4.89
C ALA A 152 -11.88 9.01 -5.71
N GLY A 153 -12.02 8.74 -7.01
CA GLY A 153 -12.97 9.47 -7.89
C GLY A 153 -12.62 10.94 -8.11
N LEU A 154 -11.38 11.36 -7.82
CA LEU A 154 -10.90 12.74 -7.98
C LEU A 154 -10.30 13.01 -9.37
N TRP A 155 -10.10 11.97 -10.18
CA TRP A 155 -9.50 12.11 -11.52
C TRP A 155 -10.57 12.30 -12.60
N ALA A 156 -10.69 13.53 -13.11
CA ALA A 156 -11.78 13.93 -14.01
C ALA A 156 -11.46 13.90 -15.51
N VAL A 157 -10.21 13.60 -15.90
CA VAL A 157 -9.71 13.80 -17.27
C VAL A 157 -9.41 12.51 -18.03
N ASP A 158 -9.90 11.37 -17.54
CA ASP A 158 -9.82 10.13 -18.32
C ASP A 158 -10.78 10.16 -19.52
N PRO A 159 -10.36 9.63 -20.68
CA PRO A 159 -11.17 9.69 -21.89
C PRO A 159 -12.32 8.66 -21.83
N PRO A 160 -13.40 8.81 -22.63
CA PRO A 160 -14.56 7.92 -22.58
C PRO A 160 -14.22 6.42 -22.75
N GLU A 161 -13.21 6.09 -23.54
CA GLU A 161 -12.74 4.72 -23.79
C GLU A 161 -12.25 4.06 -22.50
N TYR A 162 -11.76 4.85 -21.53
CA TYR A 162 -11.40 4.36 -20.21
C TYR A 162 -12.59 3.66 -19.52
N PHE A 163 -13.79 4.22 -19.69
CA PHE A 163 -15.02 3.74 -19.06
C PHE A 163 -15.81 2.76 -19.91
N THR A 164 -15.48 2.60 -21.20
CA THR A 164 -16.35 1.92 -22.17
C THR A 164 -15.70 0.80 -22.97
N GLN A 165 -14.37 0.65 -22.97
CA GLN A 165 -13.68 -0.34 -23.79
C GLN A 165 -13.30 -1.60 -23.01
N GLY A 166 -13.64 -2.78 -23.57
CA GLY A 166 -13.20 -4.08 -23.08
C GLY A 166 -14.24 -4.88 -22.30
N VAL A 167 -13.81 -6.03 -21.80
CA VAL A 167 -14.54 -6.89 -20.84
C VAL A 167 -13.84 -6.78 -19.49
N TYR A 168 -14.56 -6.30 -18.49
CA TYR A 168 -14.01 -6.05 -17.16
C TYR A 168 -14.11 -7.32 -16.31
N VAL A 169 -12.98 -7.81 -15.81
CA VAL A 169 -12.93 -8.99 -14.93
C VAL A 169 -12.67 -8.53 -13.50
N ALA A 170 -13.59 -8.83 -12.59
CA ALA A 170 -13.61 -8.29 -11.23
C ALA A 170 -13.81 -9.37 -10.18
N LEU A 171 -13.25 -9.14 -8.99
CA LEU A 171 -13.61 -9.92 -7.80
C LEU A 171 -14.92 -9.40 -7.20
N ARG A 172 -15.84 -10.32 -6.94
CA ARG A 172 -17.01 -10.07 -6.10
C ARG A 172 -16.68 -10.40 -4.65
N GLY A 173 -16.49 -9.37 -3.84
CA GLY A 173 -16.13 -9.49 -2.43
C GLY A 173 -14.62 -9.43 -2.16
N PRO A 174 -14.17 -9.84 -0.96
CA PRO A 174 -12.77 -9.71 -0.55
C PRO A 174 -11.83 -10.68 -1.29
N ALA A 175 -10.56 -10.31 -1.39
CA ALA A 175 -9.51 -11.13 -2.03
C ALA A 175 -9.08 -12.36 -1.18
N TYR A 176 -9.52 -12.43 0.06
CA TYR A 176 -9.26 -13.50 1.01
C TYR A 176 -10.53 -13.89 1.77
N THR A 177 -10.56 -15.10 2.28
CA THR A 177 -11.67 -15.63 3.08
C THR A 177 -11.55 -15.20 4.54
N ALA A 178 -12.68 -15.23 5.28
CA ALA A 178 -12.69 -14.97 6.72
C ALA A 178 -11.83 -15.98 7.51
N ALA A 179 -11.76 -17.23 7.05
CA ALA A 179 -10.93 -18.27 7.68
C ALA A 179 -9.43 -17.97 7.55
N GLU A 180 -8.98 -17.54 6.37
CA GLU A 180 -7.60 -17.10 6.14
C GLU A 180 -7.25 -15.91 7.01
N GLN A 181 -8.12 -14.89 7.03
CA GLN A 181 -7.93 -13.71 7.87
C GLN A 181 -7.83 -14.09 9.36
N ALA A 182 -8.75 -14.91 9.86
CA ALA A 182 -8.76 -15.36 11.24
C ALA A 182 -7.48 -16.15 11.58
N SER A 183 -6.98 -16.97 10.66
CA SER A 183 -5.72 -17.71 10.82
C SER A 183 -4.53 -16.77 11.01
N VAL A 184 -4.39 -15.79 10.13
CA VAL A 184 -3.31 -14.80 10.23
C VAL A 184 -3.45 -13.95 11.50
N TYR A 185 -4.68 -13.58 11.87
CA TYR A 185 -4.94 -12.74 13.04
C TYR A 185 -4.66 -13.44 14.37
N ARG A 186 -4.86 -14.77 14.44
CA ARG A 186 -4.45 -15.58 15.59
C ARG A 186 -2.93 -15.66 15.74
N ARG A 187 -2.21 -15.71 14.61
CA ARG A 187 -0.75 -15.84 14.62
C ARG A 187 -0.03 -14.52 14.93
N PHE A 188 -0.50 -13.42 14.34
CA PHE A 188 0.18 -12.13 14.41
C PHE A 188 -0.72 -11.04 14.99
N PRO A 189 -0.23 -10.22 15.93
CA PRO A 189 -0.99 -9.10 16.49
C PRO A 189 -1.21 -7.97 15.48
N GLU A 190 -2.14 -7.05 15.77
CA GLU A 190 -2.51 -5.95 14.85
C GLU A 190 -1.33 -5.04 14.47
N TRP A 191 -0.40 -4.84 15.40
CA TRP A 191 0.76 -3.97 15.20
C TRP A 191 1.92 -4.66 14.47
N SER A 192 1.80 -5.95 14.14
CA SER A 192 2.88 -6.74 13.54
C SER A 192 2.95 -6.54 12.01
N PRO A 193 4.12 -6.20 11.47
CA PRO A 193 4.37 -6.19 10.02
C PRO A 193 4.15 -7.55 9.37
N GLN A 194 4.42 -8.64 10.09
CA GLN A 194 4.15 -9.98 9.61
C GLN A 194 2.65 -10.17 9.36
N ARG A 195 1.76 -9.58 10.18
CA ARG A 195 0.31 -9.56 9.85
C ARG A 195 0.08 -8.91 8.48
N HIS A 196 0.70 -7.76 8.19
CA HIS A 196 0.57 -7.10 6.90
C HIS A 196 1.07 -7.97 5.74
N MET A 197 2.25 -8.57 5.86
CA MET A 197 2.81 -9.41 4.81
C MET A 197 1.98 -10.66 4.53
N PHE A 198 1.51 -11.32 5.58
CA PHE A 198 0.69 -12.52 5.47
C PHE A 198 -0.71 -12.22 4.93
N MET A 199 -1.24 -11.01 5.17
CA MET A 199 -2.50 -10.55 4.59
C MET A 199 -2.36 -9.97 3.17
N ASP A 200 -1.18 -9.50 2.77
CA ASP A 200 -0.89 -9.06 1.41
C ASP A 200 -0.76 -10.24 0.43
N ALA A 201 -0.15 -11.35 0.86
CA ALA A 201 0.04 -12.54 0.03
C ALA A 201 -1.25 -13.04 -0.68
N PRO A 202 -2.38 -13.28 0.00
CA PRO A 202 -3.60 -13.70 -0.68
C PRO A 202 -4.20 -12.59 -1.57
N GLN A 203 -3.96 -11.31 -1.27
CA GLN A 203 -4.39 -10.20 -2.14
C GLN A 203 -3.62 -10.21 -3.47
N ARG A 204 -2.29 -10.36 -3.44
CA ARG A 204 -1.46 -10.50 -4.65
C ARG A 204 -1.81 -11.75 -5.44
N GLN A 205 -2.11 -12.87 -4.77
CA GLN A 205 -2.54 -14.09 -5.43
C GLN A 205 -3.86 -13.89 -6.18
N ALA A 206 -4.83 -13.21 -5.56
CA ALA A 206 -6.11 -12.93 -6.19
C ALA A 206 -5.95 -11.97 -7.40
N VAL A 207 -5.06 -10.96 -7.29
CA VAL A 207 -4.73 -10.07 -8.41
C VAL A 207 -4.04 -10.82 -9.55
N ARG A 208 -3.09 -11.71 -9.25
CA ARG A 208 -2.47 -12.59 -10.26
C ARG A 208 -3.55 -13.40 -10.97
N ASP A 209 -4.45 -14.04 -10.24
CA ASP A 209 -5.46 -14.91 -10.83
C ASP A 209 -6.51 -14.13 -11.64
N LEU A 210 -6.85 -12.91 -11.23
CA LEU A 210 -7.66 -11.99 -12.03
C LEU A 210 -6.96 -11.58 -13.34
N LEU A 211 -5.68 -11.21 -13.27
CA LEU A 211 -4.89 -10.87 -14.47
C LEU A 211 -4.84 -12.05 -15.44
N GLY A 212 -4.66 -13.26 -14.91
CA GLY A 212 -4.66 -14.51 -15.68
C GLY A 212 -5.98 -14.68 -16.42
N LEU A 213 -7.10 -14.61 -15.70
CA LEU A 213 -8.43 -14.73 -16.30
C LEU A 213 -8.72 -13.62 -17.31
N ALA A 214 -8.40 -12.36 -17.00
CA ALA A 214 -8.57 -11.23 -17.91
C ALA A 214 -7.74 -11.40 -19.20
N SER A 215 -6.53 -11.96 -19.11
CA SER A 215 -5.66 -12.17 -20.29
C SER A 215 -6.24 -13.14 -21.33
N THR A 216 -7.24 -13.94 -20.94
CA THR A 216 -7.92 -14.87 -21.86
C THR A 216 -8.84 -14.15 -22.86
N PHE A 217 -9.29 -12.94 -22.50
CA PHE A 217 -10.05 -12.04 -23.37
C PHE A 217 -9.08 -11.23 -24.25
N ASP A 218 -8.49 -11.90 -25.24
CA ASP A 218 -7.43 -11.38 -26.11
C ASP A 218 -7.91 -10.77 -27.44
N ASP A 219 -9.23 -10.75 -27.67
CA ASP A 219 -9.83 -10.14 -28.86
C ASP A 219 -9.66 -8.61 -28.82
N PRO A 220 -9.18 -7.94 -29.89
CA PRO A 220 -9.02 -6.48 -29.93
C PRO A 220 -10.28 -5.70 -29.58
N SER A 221 -11.46 -6.21 -29.95
CA SER A 221 -12.76 -5.58 -29.69
C SER A 221 -13.27 -5.81 -28.25
N ARG A 222 -12.74 -6.83 -27.56
CA ARG A 222 -13.21 -7.30 -26.25
C ARG A 222 -12.04 -7.61 -25.32
N ARG A 223 -11.03 -6.74 -25.33
CA ARG A 223 -9.83 -6.97 -24.54
C ARG A 223 -10.17 -7.00 -23.05
N GLY A 224 -9.61 -7.97 -22.33
CA GLY A 224 -9.81 -8.11 -20.89
C GLY A 224 -9.15 -6.97 -20.13
N VAL A 225 -9.90 -6.40 -19.17
CA VAL A 225 -9.44 -5.35 -18.27
C VAL A 225 -9.66 -5.82 -16.84
N THR A 226 -8.62 -5.86 -16.02
CA THR A 226 -8.76 -6.28 -14.62
C THR A 226 -9.30 -5.14 -13.77
N ILE A 227 -10.39 -5.36 -13.03
CA ILE A 227 -10.78 -4.46 -11.94
C ILE A 227 -10.08 -4.96 -10.67
N LEU A 228 -9.17 -4.15 -10.14
CA LEU A 228 -8.45 -4.48 -8.91
C LEU A 228 -9.42 -4.56 -7.73
N PRO A 229 -9.28 -5.52 -6.81
CA PRO A 229 -10.08 -5.55 -5.60
C PRO A 229 -9.75 -4.36 -4.69
N LYS A 230 -10.63 -4.06 -3.73
CA LYS A 230 -10.27 -3.13 -2.64
C LYS A 230 -9.15 -3.77 -1.83
N PHE A 231 -8.02 -3.08 -1.72
CA PHE A 231 -6.89 -3.55 -0.95
C PHE A 231 -7.03 -3.17 0.52
N HIS A 232 -6.50 -4.01 1.39
CA HIS A 232 -6.45 -3.80 2.82
C HIS A 232 -5.01 -3.86 3.30
N CYS A 233 -4.56 -2.78 3.95
CA CYS A 233 -3.24 -2.71 4.53
C CYS A 233 -3.33 -2.73 6.05
N HIS A 234 -2.53 -3.60 6.66
CA HIS A 234 -2.35 -3.66 8.11
C HIS A 234 -1.19 -2.81 8.61
N CYS A 235 -0.46 -2.14 7.73
CA CYS A 235 0.58 -1.19 8.10
C CYS A 235 0.69 -0.10 7.02
N ASP A 236 1.09 1.10 7.41
CA ASP A 236 1.38 2.19 6.47
C ASP A 236 2.58 1.85 5.58
N ARG A 237 2.52 2.24 4.30
CA ARG A 237 3.69 2.23 3.42
C ARG A 237 4.63 3.39 3.74
N TYR A 238 5.27 3.38 4.91
CA TYR A 238 6.29 4.37 5.28
C TYR A 238 7.29 3.78 6.27
N TRP A 239 7.87 2.68 5.81
CA TRP A 239 8.37 1.58 6.62
C TRP A 239 9.64 1.88 7.44
N ASN A 240 10.29 3.02 7.21
CA ASN A 240 11.47 3.44 7.98
C ASN A 240 11.13 4.07 9.34
N PHE A 241 9.87 4.45 9.58
CA PHE A 241 9.49 5.32 10.70
C PHE A 241 8.27 4.84 11.47
N LEU A 242 7.73 3.66 11.18
CA LEU A 242 6.46 3.26 11.75
C LEU A 242 6.56 2.92 13.23
N SER A 243 5.54 3.27 14.00
CA SER A 243 5.29 2.70 15.34
C SER A 243 3.98 1.94 15.30
N LYS A 244 3.99 0.68 15.74
CA LYS A 244 2.83 -0.21 15.70
C LYS A 244 2.12 -0.18 14.33
N CYS A 245 2.90 -0.31 13.27
CA CYS A 245 2.44 -0.30 11.88
C CYS A 245 1.79 1.01 11.38
N ARG A 246 2.02 2.13 12.06
CA ARG A 246 1.47 3.44 11.70
C ARG A 246 2.56 4.49 11.58
N ILE A 247 2.37 5.48 10.70
CA ILE A 247 3.26 6.66 10.68
C ILE A 247 3.28 7.31 12.08
N PRO A 248 4.42 7.86 12.56
CA PRO A 248 4.45 8.64 13.78
C PRO A 248 3.38 9.73 13.73
N PHE A 249 2.77 10.04 14.87
CA PHE A 249 1.70 11.06 15.00
C PHE A 249 0.29 10.65 14.54
N VAL A 250 0.07 9.46 14.00
CA VAL A 250 -1.29 8.92 13.72
C VAL A 250 -1.60 7.62 14.49
N PRO A 251 -1.32 7.53 15.80
CA PRO A 251 -1.43 6.27 16.57
C PRO A 251 -2.87 5.73 16.65
N LYS A 252 -3.88 6.54 16.31
CA LYS A 252 -5.30 6.18 16.36
C LYS A 252 -5.88 5.76 15.00
N MET A 253 -5.09 5.75 13.93
CA MET A 253 -5.56 5.23 12.64
C MET A 253 -5.99 3.76 12.82
N LYS A 254 -7.17 3.39 12.34
CA LYS A 254 -7.65 2.01 12.44
C LYS A 254 -6.88 1.11 11.47
N LEU A 255 -6.55 -0.11 11.90
CA LEU A 255 -6.01 -1.15 11.03
C LEU A 255 -6.98 -2.35 10.99
N PRO A 256 -7.11 -3.05 9.85
CA PRO A 256 -6.63 -2.62 8.55
C PRO A 256 -7.40 -1.39 8.04
N PHE A 257 -6.79 -0.62 7.15
CA PHE A 257 -7.46 0.42 6.39
C PHE A 257 -7.56 0.01 4.92
N GLY A 258 -8.52 0.59 4.19
CA GLY A 258 -8.56 0.48 2.74
C GLY A 258 -7.38 1.23 2.16
N CYS A 259 -6.41 0.54 1.57
CA CYS A 259 -5.19 1.20 1.10
C CYS A 259 -5.16 1.33 -0.42
N PRO A 260 -4.56 2.40 -0.95
CA PRO A 260 -4.47 2.61 -2.38
C PRO A 260 -3.52 1.59 -3.04
N MET A 261 -3.66 1.36 -4.35
CA MET A 261 -2.81 0.40 -5.08
C MET A 261 -1.32 0.69 -4.90
N ASP A 262 -0.94 1.97 -4.89
CA ASP A 262 0.44 2.41 -4.67
C ASP A 262 0.93 2.16 -3.23
N SER A 263 0.12 1.59 -2.34
CA SER A 263 0.57 1.07 -1.04
C SER A 263 1.07 -0.37 -1.09
N LEU A 264 0.76 -1.11 -2.15
CA LEU A 264 1.15 -2.53 -2.32
C LEU A 264 1.90 -2.79 -3.63
N TYR A 265 1.77 -1.92 -4.64
CA TYR A 265 2.38 -2.13 -5.94
C TYR A 265 3.16 -0.91 -6.42
N LEU A 266 4.18 -1.16 -7.23
CA LEU A 266 4.89 -0.14 -8.00
C LEU A 266 4.11 0.19 -9.27
N THR A 267 3.31 1.26 -9.24
CA THR A 267 2.39 1.64 -10.31
C THR A 267 3.09 1.94 -11.64
N ASP A 268 4.33 2.43 -11.61
CA ASP A 268 5.15 2.66 -12.80
C ASP A 268 5.37 1.37 -13.60
N ARG A 269 5.61 0.23 -12.92
CA ARG A 269 5.82 -1.06 -13.59
C ARG A 269 4.59 -1.55 -14.33
N TRP A 270 3.41 -1.32 -13.76
CA TRP A 270 2.14 -1.66 -14.40
C TRP A 270 1.91 -0.81 -15.66
N ASN A 271 2.27 0.47 -15.59
CA ASN A 271 2.17 1.38 -16.72
C ASN A 271 3.23 1.08 -17.80
N ASP A 272 4.47 0.73 -17.43
CA ASP A 272 5.53 0.29 -18.37
C ASP A 272 5.07 -0.89 -19.23
N LYS A 273 4.34 -1.82 -18.62
CA LYS A 273 3.79 -2.99 -19.32
C LYS A 273 2.45 -2.76 -19.99
N GLY A 274 1.89 -1.55 -19.91
CA GLY A 274 0.58 -1.24 -20.46
C GLY A 274 -0.52 -2.18 -19.94
N VAL A 275 -0.41 -2.61 -18.68
CA VAL A 275 -1.42 -3.49 -18.08
C VAL A 275 -2.76 -2.79 -18.10
N LEU A 276 -3.78 -3.46 -18.61
CA LEU A 276 -5.14 -2.93 -18.62
C LEU A 276 -5.83 -3.26 -17.30
N TYR A 277 -5.97 -2.24 -16.45
CA TYR A 277 -6.65 -2.38 -15.18
C TYR A 277 -7.49 -1.15 -14.82
N ARG A 278 -8.39 -1.31 -13.86
CA ARG A 278 -9.21 -0.27 -13.23
C ARG A 278 -9.18 -0.42 -11.72
N GLU A 279 -9.41 0.69 -11.02
CA GLU A 279 -9.56 0.75 -9.58
C GLU A 279 -10.78 -0.02 -9.06
N HIS A 280 -10.74 -0.42 -7.79
CA HIS A 280 -11.86 -1.12 -7.14
C HIS A 280 -13.19 -0.35 -7.15
N ALA A 281 -13.13 0.98 -7.19
CA ALA A 281 -14.30 1.85 -7.23
C ALA A 281 -14.85 2.06 -8.65
N PHE A 282 -14.22 1.49 -9.68
CA PHE A 282 -14.52 1.79 -11.08
C PHE A 282 -15.98 1.61 -11.44
N LEU A 283 -16.59 0.47 -11.09
CA LEU A 283 -18.00 0.21 -11.42
C LEU A 283 -18.99 1.16 -10.71
N ALA A 284 -18.56 1.82 -9.63
CA ALA A 284 -19.35 2.83 -8.92
C ALA A 284 -19.15 4.25 -9.51
N ASN A 285 -18.19 4.45 -10.41
CA ASN A 285 -17.95 5.73 -11.05
C ASN A 285 -19.14 6.12 -11.95
N SER A 286 -19.57 7.38 -11.84
CA SER A 286 -20.71 7.93 -12.61
C SER A 286 -20.49 7.92 -14.12
N ASN A 287 -19.23 7.94 -14.56
CA ASN A 287 -18.87 7.88 -15.99
C ASN A 287 -18.98 6.47 -16.58
N VAL A 288 -19.09 5.42 -15.75
CA VAL A 288 -19.32 4.05 -16.23
C VAL A 288 -20.78 3.90 -16.64
N PRO A 289 -21.07 3.65 -17.94
CA PRO A 289 -22.44 3.50 -18.42
C PRO A 289 -23.15 2.36 -17.72
N ARG A 290 -24.43 2.57 -17.39
CA ARG A 290 -25.28 1.55 -16.76
C ARG A 290 -25.34 0.25 -17.56
N ALA A 291 -25.37 0.35 -18.88
CA ALA A 291 -25.37 -0.81 -19.78
C ALA A 291 -24.18 -1.76 -19.58
N LEU A 292 -23.04 -1.31 -19.05
CA LEU A 292 -21.95 -2.22 -18.70
C LEU A 292 -22.31 -3.09 -17.50
N ARG A 293 -22.91 -2.49 -16.46
CA ARG A 293 -23.34 -3.19 -15.25
C ARG A 293 -24.50 -4.14 -15.52
N ASP A 294 -25.41 -3.75 -16.42
CA ASP A 294 -26.56 -4.59 -16.79
C ASP A 294 -26.13 -5.85 -17.57
N ASN A 295 -24.93 -5.85 -18.18
CA ASN A 295 -24.33 -7.00 -18.88
C ASN A 295 -23.25 -7.70 -18.04
N ALA A 296 -23.50 -7.84 -16.75
CA ALA A 296 -22.64 -8.58 -15.84
C ALA A 296 -22.98 -10.08 -15.82
N VAL A 297 -21.95 -10.92 -15.81
CA VAL A 297 -22.05 -12.37 -15.63
C VAL A 297 -21.30 -12.76 -14.37
N LEU A 298 -21.96 -13.47 -13.46
CA LEU A 298 -21.33 -14.11 -12.32
C LEU A 298 -20.78 -15.48 -12.73
N LEU A 299 -19.48 -15.68 -12.56
CA LEU A 299 -18.82 -16.96 -12.69
C LEU A 299 -18.75 -17.67 -11.33
N THR A 300 -19.26 -18.89 -11.29
CA THR A 300 -19.07 -19.83 -10.19
C THR A 300 -18.34 -21.07 -10.70
N VAL A 301 -17.64 -21.73 -9.79
CA VAL A 301 -16.88 -22.96 -10.08
C VAL A 301 -17.27 -24.01 -9.07
N ALA A 302 -17.67 -25.17 -9.57
CA ALA A 302 -18.09 -26.32 -8.79
C ALA A 302 -17.07 -26.68 -7.69
N ASP A 303 -17.55 -27.31 -6.63
CA ASP A 303 -16.67 -27.92 -5.63
C ASP A 303 -15.89 -29.11 -6.23
N GLU A 304 -14.74 -29.41 -5.64
CA GLU A 304 -13.97 -30.59 -6.02
C GLU A 304 -14.79 -31.87 -5.79
N GLY A 305 -14.84 -32.75 -6.79
CA GLY A 305 -15.61 -33.99 -6.74
C GLY A 305 -17.12 -33.83 -6.97
N ALA A 306 -17.63 -32.61 -7.19
CA ALA A 306 -19.01 -32.43 -7.64
C ALA A 306 -19.21 -32.99 -9.05
N ASP A 307 -20.33 -33.66 -9.30
CA ASP A 307 -20.71 -34.20 -10.61
C ASP A 307 -21.25 -33.10 -11.52
N LEU A 308 -20.36 -32.20 -11.93
CA LEU A 308 -20.60 -31.19 -12.94
C LEU A 308 -19.80 -31.56 -14.18
N THR A 309 -20.38 -32.41 -15.02
CA THR A 309 -19.79 -32.79 -16.32
C THR A 309 -20.01 -31.74 -17.40
N ASN A 310 -20.98 -30.82 -17.21
CA ASN A 310 -21.37 -29.81 -18.19
C ASN A 310 -21.44 -28.41 -17.57
N VAL A 311 -21.24 -27.36 -18.39
CA VAL A 311 -21.41 -25.97 -17.97
C VAL A 311 -22.90 -25.66 -17.81
N ILE A 312 -23.31 -25.17 -16.65
CA ILE A 312 -24.67 -24.64 -16.42
C ILE A 312 -24.62 -23.14 -16.65
N ASN A 313 -25.46 -22.61 -17.52
CA ASN A 313 -25.44 -21.18 -17.81
C ASN A 313 -26.82 -20.57 -18.06
N ASN A 314 -26.88 -19.27 -17.78
CA ASN A 314 -27.88 -18.33 -18.27
C ASN A 314 -27.18 -16.98 -18.55
N ALA A 315 -27.93 -15.98 -19.03
CA ALA A 315 -27.36 -14.69 -19.45
C ALA A 315 -26.61 -13.91 -18.33
N THR A 316 -26.82 -14.26 -17.06
CA THR A 316 -26.25 -13.54 -15.89
C THR A 316 -25.38 -14.42 -14.99
N HIS A 317 -25.36 -15.73 -15.21
CA HIS A 317 -24.65 -16.68 -14.36
C HIS A 317 -24.10 -17.85 -15.19
N VAL A 318 -22.84 -18.18 -14.94
CA VAL A 318 -22.15 -19.32 -15.55
C VAL A 318 -21.48 -20.11 -14.45
N GLU A 319 -21.84 -21.38 -14.33
CA GLU A 319 -21.20 -22.34 -13.44
C GLU A 319 -20.38 -23.33 -14.26
N VAL A 320 -19.09 -23.44 -13.93
CA VAL A 320 -18.15 -24.31 -14.63
C VAL A 320 -17.62 -25.42 -13.72
N PRO A 321 -17.18 -26.55 -14.29
CA PRO A 321 -16.55 -27.63 -13.52
C PRO A 321 -15.28 -27.18 -12.77
N TYR A 322 -14.99 -27.84 -11.66
CA TYR A 322 -13.73 -27.69 -10.94
C TYR A 322 -12.53 -27.96 -11.87
N GLY A 323 -11.50 -27.14 -11.79
CA GLY A 323 -10.30 -27.30 -12.61
C GLY A 323 -10.48 -26.92 -14.09
N MET A 324 -11.58 -26.27 -14.48
CA MET A 324 -11.71 -25.73 -15.83
C MET A 324 -10.51 -24.80 -16.15
N PRO A 325 -9.78 -25.01 -17.26
CA PRO A 325 -8.73 -24.11 -17.70
C PRO A 325 -9.26 -22.68 -17.86
N MET A 326 -8.51 -21.69 -17.35
CA MET A 326 -8.85 -20.28 -17.54
C MET A 326 -9.07 -19.94 -19.02
N SER A 327 -8.27 -20.53 -19.93
CA SER A 327 -8.43 -20.37 -21.38
C SER A 327 -9.83 -20.68 -21.92
N ASP A 328 -10.57 -21.56 -21.24
CA ASP A 328 -11.84 -22.09 -21.72
C ASP A 328 -13.03 -21.29 -21.16
N VAL A 329 -12.80 -20.51 -20.09
CA VAL A 329 -13.83 -19.67 -19.44
C VAL A 329 -14.41 -18.63 -20.39
N LYS A 330 -13.59 -18.00 -21.23
CA LYS A 330 -14.07 -17.03 -22.24
C LYS A 330 -15.15 -17.62 -23.13
N ALA A 331 -14.95 -18.85 -23.62
CA ALA A 331 -15.92 -19.49 -24.50
C ALA A 331 -17.23 -19.79 -23.75
N ALA A 332 -17.15 -20.30 -22.53
CA ALA A 332 -18.32 -20.58 -21.70
C ALA A 332 -19.13 -19.30 -21.39
N VAL A 333 -18.44 -18.21 -21.03
CA VAL A 333 -19.08 -16.92 -20.71
C VAL A 333 -19.72 -16.29 -21.96
N LEU A 334 -19.03 -16.31 -23.10
CA LEU A 334 -19.56 -15.74 -24.34
C LEU A 334 -20.70 -16.55 -24.94
N ALA A 335 -20.72 -17.87 -24.74
CA ALA A 335 -21.85 -18.71 -25.13
C ALA A 335 -23.10 -18.37 -24.30
N ALA A 336 -22.93 -18.10 -23.01
CA ALA A 336 -24.02 -17.73 -22.11
C ALA A 336 -24.54 -16.30 -22.35
N ASN A 337 -23.63 -15.35 -22.55
CA ASN A 337 -23.97 -13.96 -22.82
C ASN A 337 -22.97 -13.33 -23.81
N PRO A 338 -23.31 -13.27 -25.11
CA PRO A 338 -22.49 -12.62 -26.12
C PRO A 338 -22.32 -11.11 -25.91
N ALA A 339 -23.16 -10.47 -25.09
CA ALA A 339 -23.09 -9.05 -24.77
C ALA A 339 -22.32 -8.76 -23.46
N VAL A 340 -21.77 -9.78 -22.79
CA VAL A 340 -21.06 -9.63 -21.51
C VAL A 340 -20.03 -8.49 -21.55
N ARG A 341 -20.11 -7.63 -20.54
CA ARG A 341 -19.18 -6.52 -20.34
C ARG A 341 -18.46 -6.58 -19.01
N VAL A 342 -19.04 -7.25 -18.02
CA VAL A 342 -18.43 -7.48 -16.71
C VAL A 342 -18.49 -8.97 -16.39
N LEU A 343 -17.36 -9.56 -16.03
CA LEU A 343 -17.26 -10.92 -15.49
C LEU A 343 -16.87 -10.81 -14.02
N GLU A 344 -17.77 -11.21 -13.14
CA GLU A 344 -17.55 -11.22 -11.71
C GLU A 344 -17.25 -12.64 -11.23
N VAL A 345 -16.30 -12.79 -10.31
CA VAL A 345 -15.96 -14.08 -9.70
C VAL A 345 -15.58 -13.87 -8.24
N THR A 346 -15.89 -14.80 -7.33
CA THR A 346 -15.41 -14.71 -5.94
C THR A 346 -13.99 -15.28 -5.82
N ALA A 347 -13.23 -14.87 -4.82
CA ALA A 347 -11.86 -15.39 -4.63
C ALA A 347 -11.82 -16.93 -4.48
N PRO A 348 -12.74 -17.60 -3.75
CA PRO A 348 -12.80 -19.06 -3.73
C PRO A 348 -13.01 -19.70 -5.10
N HIS A 349 -13.97 -19.22 -5.91
CA HIS A 349 -14.22 -19.78 -7.25
C HIS A 349 -13.05 -19.53 -8.20
N LEU A 350 -12.44 -18.34 -8.15
CA LEU A 350 -11.27 -18.01 -8.97
C LEU A 350 -10.09 -18.98 -8.71
N ARG A 351 -9.89 -19.40 -7.46
CA ARG A 351 -8.82 -20.33 -7.08
C ARG A 351 -9.04 -21.76 -7.59
N ARG A 352 -10.29 -22.15 -7.88
CA ARG A 352 -10.67 -23.48 -8.38
C ARG A 352 -10.49 -23.64 -9.88
N LEU A 353 -10.26 -22.55 -10.61
CA LEU A 353 -9.91 -22.62 -12.03
C LEU A 353 -8.51 -23.19 -12.20
N CYS A 354 -8.30 -23.97 -13.27
CA CYS A 354 -6.96 -24.38 -13.65
C CYS A 354 -6.19 -23.18 -14.23
N ARG A 355 -4.98 -22.98 -13.73
CA ARG A 355 -4.02 -21.91 -14.09
C ARG A 355 -3.36 -22.17 -15.44
N TRP A 356 -4.17 -22.39 -16.47
CA TRP A 356 -3.75 -22.67 -17.84
C TRP A 356 -4.34 -21.66 -18.81
N LEU A 357 -3.47 -21.00 -19.57
CA LEU A 357 -3.83 -19.92 -20.51
C LEU A 357 -3.88 -20.39 -21.97
N GLY A 358 -3.96 -21.71 -22.20
CA GLY A 358 -4.15 -22.31 -23.51
C GLY A 358 -2.84 -22.73 -24.21
N SER A 359 -1.69 -22.14 -23.86
CA SER A 359 -0.39 -22.56 -24.40
C SER A 359 0.76 -22.21 -23.45
N THR A 360 1.87 -22.96 -23.57
CA THR A 360 3.12 -22.69 -22.83
C THR A 360 3.67 -21.30 -23.13
N GLN A 361 3.53 -20.79 -24.36
CA GLN A 361 3.98 -19.46 -24.73
C GLN A 361 3.20 -18.36 -23.99
N LYS A 362 1.86 -18.45 -23.99
CA LYS A 362 1.01 -17.53 -23.22
C LYS A 362 1.37 -17.60 -21.74
N GLN A 363 1.66 -18.80 -21.25
CA GLN A 363 2.03 -19.02 -19.86
C GLN A 363 3.36 -18.37 -19.46
N LYS A 364 4.42 -18.56 -20.27
CA LYS A 364 5.72 -17.92 -20.06
C LYS A 364 5.63 -16.39 -20.13
N ALA A 365 4.87 -15.86 -21.09
CA ALA A 365 4.65 -14.43 -21.21
C ALA A 365 3.91 -13.86 -19.98
N PHE A 366 2.90 -14.58 -19.49
CA PHE A 366 2.16 -14.20 -18.31
C PHE A 366 3.02 -14.22 -17.04
N ASN A 367 3.75 -15.32 -16.79
CA ASN A 367 4.68 -15.41 -15.66
C ASN A 367 5.75 -14.30 -15.70
N THR A 368 6.26 -13.99 -16.90
CA THR A 368 7.21 -12.88 -17.12
C THR A 368 6.61 -11.53 -16.70
N LEU A 369 5.37 -11.26 -17.12
CA LEU A 369 4.62 -10.05 -16.73
C LEU A 369 4.42 -10.00 -15.21
N THR A 370 3.89 -11.06 -14.60
CA THR A 370 3.53 -11.07 -13.18
C THR A 370 4.74 -10.98 -12.27
N ARG A 371 5.88 -11.59 -12.63
CA ARG A 371 7.16 -11.36 -11.94
C ARG A 371 7.51 -9.88 -11.90
N TYR A 372 7.26 -9.14 -12.98
CA TYR A 372 7.64 -7.73 -13.01
C TYR A 372 6.66 -6.84 -12.23
N VAL A 373 5.36 -6.99 -12.48
CA VAL A 373 4.33 -6.05 -11.99
C VAL A 373 3.82 -6.38 -10.58
N LEU A 374 3.90 -7.65 -10.15
CA LEU A 374 3.46 -8.06 -8.80
C LEU A 374 4.58 -8.09 -7.78
N THR A 375 5.84 -7.91 -8.22
CA THR A 375 6.98 -7.81 -7.30
C THR A 375 6.99 -6.47 -6.60
N GLU A 376 7.07 -6.50 -5.29
CA GLU A 376 7.46 -5.36 -4.47
C GLU A 376 8.34 -5.82 -3.31
N SER A 377 9.35 -5.01 -2.98
CA SER A 377 10.10 -5.14 -1.74
C SER A 377 9.74 -3.96 -0.82
N SER A 378 9.36 -4.26 0.42
CA SER A 378 9.16 -3.25 1.45
C SER A 378 10.25 -3.34 2.52
N ARG A 379 10.42 -2.26 3.27
CA ARG A 379 11.53 -2.11 4.22
C ARG A 379 11.08 -1.67 5.60
N TYR A 380 10.58 -2.58 6.42
CA TYR A 380 10.07 -2.23 7.73
C TYR A 380 11.12 -2.27 8.84
N CYS A 381 11.45 -1.10 9.40
CA CYS A 381 12.15 -0.93 10.66
C CYS A 381 11.16 -0.78 11.83
N PRO A 382 11.06 -1.73 12.77
CA PRO A 382 10.35 -1.49 14.02
C PRO A 382 11.09 -0.44 14.86
N ASN A 383 10.35 0.59 15.31
CA ASN A 383 10.85 1.50 16.34
C ASN A 383 11.03 0.77 17.69
N GLU A 384 10.28 -0.31 17.90
CA GLU A 384 10.21 -1.07 19.15
C GLU A 384 11.50 -1.84 19.47
N ASP A 385 12.33 -2.16 18.48
CA ASP A 385 13.56 -2.93 18.71
C ASP A 385 14.77 -2.05 19.10
N HIS A 386 14.78 -0.75 18.75
CA HIS A 386 15.93 0.16 19.01
C HIS A 386 15.55 1.64 19.22
N GLY A 387 14.33 1.95 19.69
CA GLY A 387 13.92 3.31 20.08
C GLY A 387 13.48 4.24 18.95
N GLY A 388 13.74 3.86 17.69
CA GLY A 388 13.19 4.56 16.52
C GLY A 388 13.80 5.93 16.20
N TYR A 389 13.25 6.59 15.17
CA TYR A 389 13.71 7.91 14.76
C TYR A 389 13.58 8.94 15.89
N GLY A 390 14.72 9.51 16.31
CA GLY A 390 14.80 10.46 17.42
C GLY A 390 15.31 9.88 18.74
N ALA A 391 15.46 8.55 18.85
CA ALA A 391 16.16 7.95 19.98
C ALA A 391 17.68 8.16 19.88
N PRO A 392 18.36 8.44 21.01
CA PRO A 392 19.83 8.45 21.05
C PRO A 392 20.37 7.08 20.59
N GLY A 393 21.02 7.04 19.42
CA GLY A 393 21.60 5.81 18.85
C GLY A 393 20.90 5.27 17.60
N PHE A 394 19.71 5.77 17.23
CA PHE A 394 19.11 5.40 15.94
C PHE A 394 19.90 6.02 14.78
N ASN A 395 20.55 5.16 13.99
CA ASN A 395 21.26 5.56 12.80
C ASN A 395 20.82 4.68 11.63
N TRP A 396 20.01 5.26 10.74
CA TRP A 396 19.49 4.57 9.56
C TRP A 396 20.59 4.30 8.50
N GLN A 397 21.74 4.99 8.57
CA GLN A 397 22.95 4.69 7.78
C GLN A 397 23.86 3.66 8.45
N ASN A 398 23.56 3.27 9.69
CA ASN A 398 24.26 2.19 10.38
C ASN A 398 23.54 0.87 10.03
N PRO A 399 24.20 -0.03 9.28
CA PRO A 399 23.58 -1.27 8.87
C PRO A 399 23.30 -2.12 10.12
N PHE A 400 24.11 -2.02 11.18
CA PHE A 400 23.99 -2.75 12.45
C PHE A 400 22.64 -2.50 13.17
N THR A 401 22.11 -1.28 13.10
CA THR A 401 20.74 -0.92 13.55
C THR A 401 19.69 -1.14 12.46
N ALA A 402 20.01 -0.93 11.18
CA ALA A 402 19.09 -1.05 10.05
C ALA A 402 18.87 -2.50 9.55
N TYR A 403 19.58 -3.48 10.11
CA TYR A 403 19.47 -4.87 9.69
C TYR A 403 18.00 -5.39 9.89
N ASN A 404 17.19 -5.00 10.90
CA ASN A 404 15.78 -5.49 11.05
C ASN A 404 14.82 -4.97 10.00
N CYS A 405 15.33 -4.20 9.04
CA CYS A 405 14.54 -3.30 8.26
C CYS A 405 14.12 -3.79 6.88
N THR A 406 14.30 -5.06 6.52
CA THR A 406 13.98 -5.51 5.16
C THR A 406 13.02 -6.69 5.18
N TRP A 407 11.83 -6.45 4.64
CA TRP A 407 10.75 -7.41 4.57
C TRP A 407 10.22 -7.43 3.13
N GLY A 408 10.73 -8.37 2.32
CA GLY A 408 10.29 -8.53 0.94
C GLY A 408 8.95 -9.26 0.87
N PHE A 409 8.03 -8.79 0.03
CA PHE A 409 6.85 -9.58 -0.31
C PHE A 409 7.27 -10.71 -1.25
N ARG A 410 6.85 -11.95 -0.97
CA ARG A 410 7.03 -13.02 -1.94
C ARG A 410 6.02 -12.78 -3.07
N ALA A 411 6.50 -12.66 -4.31
CA ALA A 411 5.61 -12.65 -5.46
C ALA A 411 4.72 -13.91 -5.41
N PRO A 412 3.45 -13.82 -5.82
CA PRO A 412 2.59 -15.00 -5.87
C PRO A 412 3.24 -16.02 -6.80
N ALA A 413 3.03 -17.30 -6.51
CA ALA A 413 3.65 -18.36 -7.28
C ALA A 413 3.32 -18.26 -8.78
N GLU A 414 4.21 -18.77 -9.60
CA GLU A 414 3.97 -18.80 -11.04
C GLU A 414 2.93 -19.83 -11.40
N TYR A 415 2.30 -19.63 -12.55
CA TYR A 415 1.49 -20.66 -13.16
C TYR A 415 2.42 -21.75 -13.75
N PRO A 416 1.98 -23.01 -13.80
CA PRO A 416 2.76 -24.08 -14.41
C PRO A 416 2.98 -23.82 -15.91
N GLU A 417 4.20 -23.99 -16.42
CA GLU A 417 4.49 -23.76 -17.85
C GLU A 417 3.89 -24.83 -18.78
N GLN A 418 3.59 -26.01 -18.22
CA GLN A 418 2.90 -27.10 -18.90
C GLN A 418 1.46 -27.21 -18.41
N ARG A 419 0.58 -27.76 -19.25
CA ARG A 419 -0.83 -27.97 -18.86
C ARG A 419 -0.87 -28.94 -17.69
N SER A 420 -1.34 -28.44 -16.55
CA SER A 420 -1.39 -29.15 -15.27
C SER A 420 -2.73 -28.77 -14.63
N CYS A 421 -3.77 -29.54 -14.96
CA CYS A 421 -5.17 -29.27 -14.58
C CYS A 421 -5.84 -30.46 -13.88
N GLY A 422 -5.07 -31.49 -13.47
CA GLY A 422 -5.63 -32.62 -12.72
C GLY A 422 -5.98 -32.24 -11.28
N ALA A 423 -6.93 -32.95 -10.66
CA ALA A 423 -7.23 -32.79 -9.22
C ALA A 423 -6.00 -33.06 -8.33
N ASN A 424 -5.08 -33.92 -8.80
CA ASN A 424 -3.86 -34.30 -8.09
C ASN A 424 -2.63 -33.44 -8.45
N ASP A 425 -2.80 -32.36 -9.20
CA ASP A 425 -1.70 -31.57 -9.75
C ASP A 425 -1.36 -30.37 -8.84
N PRO A 426 -0.07 -30.05 -8.60
CA PRO A 426 0.33 -28.88 -7.79
C PRO A 426 -0.09 -27.53 -8.38
N GLY A 427 -0.61 -27.50 -9.62
CA GLY A 427 -1.14 -26.30 -10.27
C GLY A 427 -2.53 -25.89 -9.77
N THR A 428 -3.31 -26.84 -9.26
CA THR A 428 -4.64 -26.69 -8.65
C THR A 428 -4.53 -26.60 -7.13
N MET A 429 -3.63 -27.36 -6.53
CA MET A 429 -3.28 -27.24 -5.11
C MET A 429 -2.28 -26.11 -4.88
N GLY A 430 -2.67 -25.04 -4.18
CA GLY A 430 -1.70 -24.04 -3.72
C GLY A 430 -0.57 -24.70 -2.93
N PHE A 431 0.61 -24.81 -3.54
CA PHE A 431 1.91 -25.22 -2.97
C PHE A 431 1.87 -26.05 -1.67
N GLY A 432 2.05 -27.37 -1.80
CA GLY A 432 2.86 -28.22 -0.92
C GLY A 432 2.35 -28.49 0.51
N VAL A 433 1.68 -29.63 0.70
CA VAL A 433 1.70 -30.36 1.97
C VAL A 433 2.14 -31.79 1.66
N THR A 434 3.34 -32.16 2.09
CA THR A 434 3.67 -33.55 2.37
C THR A 434 3.01 -33.93 3.71
N GLY A 435 1.91 -34.69 3.66
CA GLY A 435 1.52 -35.59 4.75
C GLY A 435 0.59 -35.08 5.88
N SER A 436 -0.31 -34.12 5.67
CA SER A 436 -1.35 -33.79 6.65
C SER A 436 -2.74 -33.73 6.03
N ALA A 437 -3.71 -34.45 6.61
CA ALA A 437 -5.10 -34.58 6.17
C ALA A 437 -5.97 -33.31 6.40
N THR A 438 -5.36 -32.13 6.40
CA THR A 438 -6.07 -30.84 6.51
C THR A 438 -5.85 -30.05 5.22
N PRO A 439 -6.92 -29.54 4.57
CA PRO A 439 -6.78 -28.76 3.35
C PRO A 439 -5.95 -27.49 3.67
N PRO A 440 -4.98 -27.11 2.83
CA PRO A 440 -4.13 -25.96 3.12
C PRO A 440 -4.99 -24.68 3.10
N VAL A 441 -5.10 -24.06 4.28
CA VAL A 441 -5.79 -22.78 4.47
C VAL A 441 -4.82 -21.67 4.05
N GLY A 442 -4.91 -21.28 2.77
CA GLY A 442 -4.16 -20.15 2.22
C GLY A 442 -2.73 -20.50 1.77
N PRO A 443 -2.00 -19.54 1.18
CA PRO A 443 -0.64 -19.77 0.71
C PRO A 443 0.22 -20.30 1.86
N THR A 444 0.87 -21.44 1.66
CA THR A 444 1.92 -21.94 2.55
C THR A 444 3.03 -20.91 2.54
N LEU A 445 2.99 -20.02 3.53
CA LEU A 445 4.03 -19.06 3.79
C LEU A 445 5.15 -19.84 4.49
N GLU A 446 5.92 -20.56 3.69
CA GLU A 446 7.25 -20.95 4.07
C GLU A 446 8.00 -19.65 4.36
N GLU A 447 8.20 -19.37 5.65
CA GLU A 447 9.33 -18.54 6.05
C GLU A 447 10.54 -19.11 5.32
N ARG A 448 11.32 -18.24 4.65
CA ARG A 448 12.56 -18.69 4.02
C ARG A 448 13.31 -19.50 5.06
N THR A 449 13.97 -20.58 4.69
CA THR A 449 14.73 -21.44 5.62
C THR A 449 15.84 -20.68 6.40
N ASN A 450 16.04 -19.39 6.10
CA ASN A 450 16.94 -18.45 6.77
C ASN A 450 16.25 -17.16 7.27
N SER A 451 14.92 -17.08 7.28
CA SER A 451 14.11 -15.88 7.60
C SER A 451 14.07 -15.58 9.10
N THR A 452 14.21 -16.59 9.96
CA THR A 452 14.04 -16.46 11.42
C THR A 452 15.29 -16.77 12.23
N THR A 453 16.38 -17.20 11.60
CA THR A 453 17.53 -17.81 12.30
C THR A 453 18.89 -17.22 11.96
N CYS A 454 18.89 -16.00 11.44
CA CYS A 454 19.98 -15.05 11.54
C CYS A 454 19.32 -13.71 11.82
N PRO A 455 19.95 -12.76 12.53
CA PRO A 455 19.48 -11.41 12.41
C PRO A 455 19.47 -11.11 10.91
N ARG A 456 18.29 -10.80 10.38
CA ARG A 456 18.25 -9.68 9.47
C ARG A 456 19.00 -9.90 8.16
N GLN A 457 18.71 -11.01 7.48
CA GLN A 457 19.19 -11.22 6.12
C GLN A 457 18.66 -10.09 5.23
N MET A 458 19.53 -9.11 4.96
CA MET A 458 19.38 -8.09 3.90
C MET A 458 19.38 -8.76 2.53
N LEU A 459 18.35 -9.56 2.24
CA LEU A 459 18.11 -10.04 0.90
C LEU A 459 17.27 -8.99 0.21
N CYS A 460 17.94 -7.98 -0.32
CA CYS A 460 17.40 -7.31 -1.47
C CYS A 460 17.37 -8.38 -2.54
N ASP A 461 16.17 -8.90 -2.79
CA ASP A 461 16.00 -10.21 -3.40
C ASP A 461 16.71 -10.22 -4.74
N HIS A 462 16.14 -9.57 -5.72
CA HIS A 462 16.71 -9.42 -7.03
C HIS A 462 16.01 -8.22 -7.63
N ASN A 463 16.67 -7.48 -8.51
CA ASN A 463 15.92 -6.60 -9.40
C ASN A 463 15.20 -7.53 -10.38
N VAL A 464 13.90 -7.31 -10.56
CA VAL A 464 13.19 -7.94 -11.68
C VAL A 464 13.28 -6.96 -12.83
N ASN A 465 14.00 -7.34 -13.86
CA ASN A 465 14.12 -6.56 -15.08
C ASN A 465 12.76 -6.49 -15.79
N PRO A 466 12.57 -5.53 -16.71
CA PRO A 466 11.35 -5.42 -17.50
C PRO A 466 11.01 -6.68 -18.32
N ASP A 467 11.97 -7.57 -18.55
CA ASP A 467 11.78 -8.87 -19.24
C ASP A 467 11.50 -10.03 -18.27
N GLY A 468 11.19 -9.73 -17.00
CA GLY A 468 10.92 -10.71 -15.95
C GLY A 468 12.13 -11.50 -15.47
N ARG A 469 13.35 -11.23 -16.00
CA ARG A 469 14.56 -11.83 -15.47
C ARG A 469 14.87 -11.24 -14.10
N VAL A 470 15.09 -12.15 -13.17
CA VAL A 470 15.57 -11.90 -11.82
C VAL A 470 17.10 -11.67 -11.95
N THR A 471 17.60 -10.49 -11.57
CA THR A 471 19.05 -10.21 -11.60
C THR A 471 19.81 -11.12 -10.64
N ARG A 472 21.15 -11.08 -10.64
CA ARG A 472 21.91 -11.70 -9.53
C ARG A 472 21.42 -11.16 -8.19
N GLU A 473 21.54 -11.99 -7.16
CA GLU A 473 21.23 -11.63 -5.77
C GLU A 473 21.88 -10.28 -5.46
N ILE A 474 21.08 -9.33 -4.96
CA ILE A 474 21.61 -8.00 -4.68
C ILE A 474 22.41 -8.12 -3.39
N THR A 475 23.71 -8.34 -3.52
CA THR A 475 24.66 -8.46 -2.39
C THR A 475 24.78 -7.18 -1.55
N ARG A 476 24.21 -6.07 -2.02
CA ARG A 476 24.15 -4.79 -1.30
C ARG A 476 22.75 -4.23 -1.38
N CYS A 477 22.00 -4.37 -0.28
CA CYS A 477 20.72 -3.70 -0.21
C CYS A 477 20.88 -2.20 -0.50
N ASN A 478 19.94 -1.66 -1.28
CA ASN A 478 19.91 -0.28 -1.74
C ASN A 478 19.79 0.69 -0.55
N ILE A 479 20.83 0.90 0.25
CA ILE A 479 20.91 1.99 1.24
C ILE A 479 20.93 3.35 0.47
N GLU A 480 21.03 3.32 -0.86
CA GLU A 480 21.21 4.47 -1.75
C GLU A 480 19.96 5.33 -1.93
N GLY A 481 18.76 4.82 -1.64
CA GLY A 481 17.52 5.63 -1.60
C GLY A 481 17.51 6.74 -0.55
N TYR A 482 18.47 6.72 0.37
CA TYR A 482 18.70 7.74 1.38
C TYR A 482 20.22 7.99 1.54
N ASN A 483 20.99 8.40 0.53
CA ASN A 483 22.43 8.74 0.71
C ASN A 483 23.38 7.58 1.15
N GLY A 484 23.00 6.32 1.08
CA GLY A 484 23.92 5.19 1.21
C GLY A 484 24.39 4.86 2.64
N LEU A 485 25.18 3.78 2.74
CA LEU A 485 25.86 3.35 3.96
C LEU A 485 26.85 4.44 4.37
N SER A 486 26.82 4.88 5.64
CA SER A 486 27.80 5.88 6.08
C SER A 486 29.22 5.32 5.89
N PRO A 487 30.18 6.10 5.35
CA PRO A 487 31.53 5.64 5.05
C PRO A 487 32.21 4.92 6.22
N GLN A 488 31.92 5.32 7.46
CA GLN A 488 32.45 4.72 8.68
C GLN A 488 32.05 3.25 8.91
N PHE A 489 30.89 2.81 8.41
CA PHE A 489 30.41 1.44 8.56
C PHE A 489 30.78 0.54 7.39
N LYS A 490 31.22 1.12 6.27
CA LYS A 490 31.55 0.39 5.05
C LYS A 490 32.68 -0.63 5.23
N PRO A 491 33.83 -0.30 5.86
CA PRO A 491 34.91 -1.26 6.07
C PRO A 491 34.49 -2.44 6.95
N ILE A 492 33.66 -2.18 7.96
CA ILE A 492 33.16 -3.19 8.91
C ILE A 492 32.20 -4.16 8.19
N ALA A 493 31.22 -3.62 7.45
CA ALA A 493 30.29 -4.43 6.67
C ALA A 493 31.02 -5.28 5.60
N ASP A 494 31.97 -4.69 4.88
CA ASP A 494 32.76 -5.41 3.89
C ASP A 494 33.65 -6.50 4.52
N ALA A 495 34.18 -6.30 5.73
CA ALA A 495 34.97 -7.30 6.45
C ALA A 495 34.11 -8.48 6.93
N MET A 496 32.91 -8.21 7.45
CA MET A 496 31.97 -9.25 7.87
C MET A 496 31.49 -10.09 6.69
N LEU A 497 31.13 -9.46 5.57
CA LEU A 497 30.72 -10.18 4.35
C LEU A 497 31.83 -11.08 3.80
N ARG A 498 33.10 -10.65 3.87
CA ARG A 498 34.26 -11.46 3.46
C ARG A 498 34.54 -12.65 4.39
N GLY A 499 34.14 -12.56 5.66
CA GLY A 499 34.36 -13.60 6.67
C GLY A 499 33.30 -14.70 6.72
N MET A 500 32.31 -14.68 5.82
CA MET A 500 31.16 -15.61 5.84
C MET A 500 31.35 -16.77 4.84
N PRO A 501 31.78 -17.97 5.28
CA PRO A 501 31.78 -19.14 4.41
C PRO A 501 30.32 -19.50 4.08
N ASN A 502 29.96 -19.50 2.81
CA ASN A 502 28.63 -19.85 2.29
C ASN A 502 27.48 -18.88 2.64
N GLY A 503 27.77 -17.64 3.07
CA GLY A 503 26.74 -16.61 3.25
C GLY A 503 25.78 -16.79 4.44
N ARG A 504 26.17 -17.56 5.47
CA ARG A 504 25.41 -17.70 6.73
C ARG A 504 26.04 -16.87 7.85
N CYS A 505 25.23 -16.10 8.59
CA CYS A 505 25.71 -15.34 9.75
C CYS A 505 25.86 -16.25 10.98
N PRO A 506 26.87 -16.03 11.85
CA PRO A 506 26.88 -16.61 13.19
C PRO A 506 25.89 -15.87 14.11
N TYR A 507 25.18 -16.61 14.96
CA TYR A 507 24.41 -16.04 16.07
C TYR A 507 25.35 -15.33 17.06
N PRO A 508 24.89 -14.28 17.76
CA PRO A 508 25.55 -13.85 18.98
C PRO A 508 25.64 -15.06 19.94
N PRO A 509 26.74 -15.23 20.67
CA PRO A 509 26.78 -16.20 21.76
C PRO A 509 25.58 -15.96 22.70
N LEU A 510 24.81 -17.02 23.01
CA LEU A 510 23.61 -17.06 23.86
C LEU A 510 22.24 -16.90 23.17
N ASP A 511 22.17 -16.71 21.86
CA ASP A 511 20.89 -16.69 21.13
C ASP A 511 20.44 -18.13 20.81
N VAL A 512 19.29 -18.56 21.36
CA VAL A 512 18.77 -19.94 21.22
C VAL A 512 17.64 -19.96 20.21
N ALA A 513 17.73 -20.82 19.19
CA ALA A 513 16.67 -20.99 18.20
C ALA A 513 15.36 -21.44 18.87
N GLY A 514 14.35 -20.57 18.83
CA GLY A 514 13.00 -20.76 19.35
C GLY A 514 12.08 -19.63 18.87
N PRO A 515 10.76 -19.70 19.10
CA PRO A 515 9.78 -18.73 18.58
C PRO A 515 9.92 -17.30 19.14
N GLY A 516 10.96 -17.02 19.92
CA GLY A 516 11.23 -15.74 20.56
C GLY A 516 10.38 -15.50 21.82
N PRO A 517 10.76 -14.52 22.66
CA PRO A 517 9.96 -14.14 23.81
C PRO A 517 8.54 -13.72 23.41
N GLY A 518 7.53 -14.34 24.03
CA GLY A 518 6.11 -13.99 23.85
C GLY A 518 5.35 -14.76 22.77
N PHE A 519 5.96 -15.79 22.17
CA PHE A 519 5.29 -16.72 21.28
C PHE A 519 5.28 -18.15 21.85
N ASP A 520 4.20 -18.88 21.62
CA ASP A 520 4.09 -20.30 22.00
C ASP A 520 4.84 -21.23 21.03
N ARG A 521 4.88 -22.54 21.34
CA ARG A 521 5.52 -23.57 20.49
C ARG A 521 4.84 -23.73 19.13
N SER A 522 3.65 -23.17 18.95
CA SER A 522 2.90 -23.15 17.70
C SER A 522 3.06 -21.80 16.97
N ALA A 523 3.99 -20.95 17.41
CA ALA A 523 4.25 -19.61 16.87
C ALA A 523 3.06 -18.64 16.97
N HIS A 524 2.17 -18.81 17.95
CA HIS A 524 1.14 -17.83 18.27
C HIS A 524 1.67 -16.80 19.26
N TRP A 525 1.32 -15.52 19.06
CA TRP A 525 1.59 -14.49 20.05
C TRP A 525 0.74 -14.70 21.30
N VAL A 526 1.39 -14.93 22.45
CA VAL A 526 0.74 -15.16 23.76
C VAL A 526 0.94 -14.01 24.74
N GLY A 527 1.50 -12.89 24.27
CA GLY A 527 1.79 -11.70 25.08
C GLY A 527 3.28 -11.57 25.40
N PRO A 528 3.71 -10.44 25.99
CA PRO A 528 5.11 -10.28 26.40
C PRO A 528 5.47 -11.41 27.36
N ALA A 529 6.66 -12.00 27.22
CA ALA A 529 7.16 -12.93 28.22
C ALA A 529 7.12 -12.20 29.57
N SER A 530 6.21 -12.59 30.45
CA SER A 530 6.21 -12.13 31.84
C SER A 530 7.61 -12.41 32.36
N ALA A 531 8.31 -11.35 32.79
CA ALA A 531 9.67 -11.45 33.30
C ALA A 531 9.71 -12.58 34.32
N VAL A 532 10.22 -13.74 33.90
CA VAL A 532 10.58 -14.80 34.83
C VAL A 532 11.74 -14.20 35.59
N THR A 533 11.45 -13.75 36.80
CA THR A 533 12.44 -13.38 37.80
C THR A 533 13.15 -14.68 38.15
N THR A 534 14.14 -15.07 37.35
CA THR A 534 15.10 -16.08 37.77
C THR A 534 16.03 -15.37 38.75
N GLY A 535 15.69 -15.48 40.03
CA GLY A 535 16.68 -15.31 41.08
C GLY A 535 17.70 -16.44 40.94
N LEU A 536 18.94 -16.06 40.63
CA LEU A 536 20.19 -16.69 41.06
C LEU A 536 21.23 -15.58 41.18
#